data_AF-A0A0V1J2B9-F1
#
_entry.id   AF-A0A0V1J2B9-F1
#
_cell.length_a   1.000
_cell.length_b   1.000
_cell.length_c   1.000
_cell.angle_alpha   90.00
_cell.angle_beta   90.00
_cell.angle_gamma   90.00
#
_symmetry.space_group_name_H-M   'P 1'
#
loop_
_entity.id
_entity.type
_entity.pdbx_description
1 polymer ?
#
loop_
_entity_poly.entity_id
_entity_poly.type
_entity_poly.pdbx_seq_one_letter_code
_entity_poly.pdbx_strand_id
1 'polypeptide(L)'
;MHKLLLELVLTLVLIATVASGAAMCPGDAGERTFIQRQLSAKRSCSELTRTDCLFIHEAREKCTCTCDSLIASNVQTEAIAEPAVEMVENGGHARCFHGDDWVLTTNGRMQMKHLLQKKDAQVLTRTENGHLEYSPVMTWIHAQKETKAQFINLETESGHRLSLTPLHMIYQTDCDGKEMVLMAEKVSIGKCIFVKADNDQLVESKVISKSKVVKTGIYSPITTSGSIVVNDVLASCFSTSANEDIQRLLFKYASFVYSLFTCPASLISDSFSHQQQDYVEIPKLLLGALNLQKYLIQ
;
A
#
# COMPACT_ATOMS: atom_id res chain seq x y z
N MET A 1 10.30 32.17 -62.15
CA MET A 1 10.50 32.22 -60.68
C MET A 1 9.19 32.21 -59.87
N HIS A 2 8.06 32.74 -60.36
CA HIS A 2 6.78 32.66 -59.64
C HIS A 2 6.11 31.28 -59.58
N LYS A 3 6.36 30.37 -60.54
CA LYS A 3 5.81 28.99 -60.48
C LYS A 3 6.49 28.07 -59.47
N LEU A 4 7.77 28.30 -59.13
CA LEU A 4 8.47 27.52 -58.11
C LEU A 4 8.07 27.91 -56.68
N LEU A 5 7.71 29.19 -56.44
CA LEU A 5 7.24 29.63 -55.13
C LEU A 5 5.84 29.10 -54.81
N LEU A 6 4.97 28.92 -55.82
CA LEU A 6 3.61 28.44 -55.61
C LEU A 6 3.56 26.93 -55.30
N GLU A 7 4.42 26.13 -55.92
CA GLU A 7 4.61 24.70 -55.61
C GLU A 7 5.25 24.49 -54.22
N LEU A 8 6.18 25.39 -53.81
CA LEU A 8 6.81 25.32 -52.49
C LEU A 8 5.82 25.72 -51.38
N VAL A 9 4.97 26.72 -51.60
CA VAL A 9 3.93 27.10 -50.64
C VAL A 9 2.81 26.05 -50.57
N LEU A 10 2.46 25.38 -51.68
CA LEU A 10 1.44 24.33 -51.67
C LEU A 10 1.93 23.02 -51.02
N THR A 11 3.24 22.73 -51.08
CA THR A 11 3.86 21.62 -50.33
C THR A 11 4.12 21.97 -48.86
N LEU A 12 4.36 23.25 -48.53
CA LEU A 12 4.44 23.73 -47.14
C LEU A 12 3.08 23.83 -46.43
N VAL A 13 1.98 23.99 -47.18
CA VAL A 13 0.61 23.98 -46.61
C VAL A 13 0.07 22.56 -46.41
N LEU A 14 0.64 21.53 -47.06
CA LEU A 14 0.29 20.12 -46.79
C LEU A 14 1.05 19.49 -45.60
N ILE A 15 1.99 20.22 -44.98
CA ILE A 15 2.73 19.75 -43.78
C ILE A 15 2.22 20.46 -42.50
N ALA A 16 1.27 21.39 -42.62
CA ALA A 16 0.67 22.12 -41.50
C ALA A 16 -0.64 21.52 -40.95
N THR A 17 -0.94 20.25 -41.27
CA THR A 17 -1.95 19.46 -40.56
C THR A 17 -1.37 18.11 -40.13
N VAL A 18 -0.22 18.14 -39.45
CA VAL A 18 0.08 17.05 -38.51
C VAL A 18 -0.84 17.32 -37.32
N ALA A 19 -2.01 16.71 -37.38
CA ALA A 19 -2.88 16.52 -36.23
C ALA A 19 -1.97 16.15 -35.05
N SER A 20 -2.05 16.94 -33.97
CA SER A 20 -1.50 16.58 -32.68
C SER A 20 -2.05 15.20 -32.36
N GLY A 21 -1.24 14.17 -32.61
CA GLY A 21 -1.57 12.80 -32.32
C GLY A 21 -1.67 12.66 -30.82
N ALA A 22 -2.83 13.00 -30.26
CA ALA A 22 -3.39 12.18 -29.20
C ALA A 22 -3.23 10.75 -29.71
N ALA A 23 -2.40 9.96 -29.03
CA ALA A 23 -2.21 8.56 -29.36
C ALA A 23 -3.59 7.98 -29.64
N MET A 24 -3.86 7.70 -30.92
CA MET A 24 -5.18 7.23 -31.31
C MET A 24 -5.29 5.86 -30.68
N CYS A 25 -6.07 5.79 -29.61
CA CYS A 25 -6.42 4.59 -28.87
C CYS A 25 -7.75 4.08 -29.44
N PRO A 26 -7.76 3.34 -30.56
CA PRO A 26 -8.99 2.87 -31.19
C PRO A 26 -9.80 1.94 -30.27
N GLY A 27 -9.16 1.25 -29.32
CA GLY A 27 -9.83 0.43 -28.30
C GLY A 27 -10.60 1.24 -27.25
N ASP A 28 -10.23 2.51 -27.07
CA ASP A 28 -10.84 3.44 -26.12
C ASP A 28 -11.79 4.43 -26.82
N ALA A 29 -12.02 4.26 -28.12
CA ALA A 29 -12.90 5.10 -28.90
C ALA A 29 -14.38 4.83 -28.57
N GLY A 30 -15.17 5.91 -28.54
CA GLY A 30 -16.62 5.87 -28.33
C GLY A 30 -17.06 6.38 -26.96
N GLU A 31 -18.37 6.36 -26.74
CA GLU A 31 -18.98 6.78 -25.49
C GLU A 31 -18.70 5.76 -24.37
N ARG A 32 -18.44 6.27 -23.17
CA ARG A 32 -18.16 5.50 -21.96
C ARG A 32 -18.93 6.10 -20.80
N THR A 33 -19.52 5.23 -20.00
CA THR A 33 -20.18 5.60 -18.76
C THR A 33 -19.28 5.25 -17.58
N PHE A 34 -19.07 6.22 -16.69
CA PHE A 34 -18.31 6.04 -15.46
C PHE A 34 -19.25 6.08 -14.26
N ILE A 35 -18.99 5.20 -13.29
CA ILE A 35 -19.78 5.00 -12.07
C ILE A 35 -19.28 5.94 -10.98
N GLN A 36 -17.97 6.22 -10.94
CA GLN A 36 -17.38 7.12 -9.97
C GLN A 36 -17.80 8.57 -10.21
N ARG A 37 -18.24 9.23 -9.14
CA ARG A 37 -18.72 10.63 -9.14
C ARG A 37 -17.69 11.61 -9.72
N GLN A 38 -16.41 11.32 -9.58
CA GLN A 38 -15.31 12.15 -10.08
C GLN A 38 -15.20 12.13 -11.62
N LEU A 39 -15.72 11.08 -12.27
CA LEU A 39 -15.74 10.90 -13.72
C LEU A 39 -17.13 11.05 -14.33
N SER A 40 -18.17 11.31 -13.52
CA SER A 40 -19.57 11.34 -13.99
C SER A 40 -19.85 12.44 -15.02
N ALA A 41 -19.00 13.46 -15.08
CA ALA A 41 -19.05 14.53 -16.09
C ALA A 41 -18.36 14.15 -17.41
N LYS A 42 -17.64 13.02 -17.46
CA LYS A 42 -16.85 12.56 -18.60
C LYS A 42 -17.64 11.51 -19.37
N ARG A 43 -17.71 11.64 -20.70
CA ARG A 43 -18.47 10.70 -21.55
C ARG A 43 -17.60 9.90 -22.50
N SER A 44 -16.30 10.14 -22.51
CA SER A 44 -15.35 9.44 -23.36
C SER A 44 -13.98 9.38 -22.73
N CYS A 45 -13.18 8.39 -23.12
CA CYS A 45 -11.79 8.26 -22.67
C CYS A 45 -10.94 9.48 -23.07
N SER A 46 -11.25 10.10 -24.21
CA SER A 46 -10.60 11.33 -24.69
C SER A 46 -10.76 12.55 -23.77
N GLU A 47 -11.76 12.54 -22.88
CA GLU A 47 -11.97 13.62 -21.92
C GLU A 47 -11.22 13.40 -20.60
N LEU A 48 -10.62 12.23 -20.39
CA LEU A 48 -9.86 11.92 -19.17
C LEU A 48 -8.58 12.74 -19.09
N THR A 49 -8.22 13.10 -17.86
CA THR A 49 -6.95 13.77 -17.55
C THR A 49 -5.96 12.78 -16.95
N ARG A 50 -4.67 13.15 -16.93
CA ARG A 50 -3.63 12.35 -16.26
C ARG A 50 -3.97 12.06 -14.80
N THR A 51 -4.52 13.04 -14.08
CA THR A 51 -4.90 12.90 -12.67
C THR A 51 -5.99 11.85 -12.51
N ASP A 52 -6.98 11.83 -13.41
CA ASP A 52 -8.02 10.81 -13.42
C ASP A 52 -7.39 9.41 -13.55
N CYS A 53 -6.44 9.26 -14.48
CA CYS A 53 -5.73 8.01 -14.73
C CYS A 53 -4.76 7.58 -13.61
N LEU A 54 -4.28 8.52 -12.78
CA LEU A 54 -3.37 8.24 -11.66
C LEU A 54 -4.10 7.83 -10.38
N PHE A 55 -5.30 8.38 -10.15
CA PHE A 55 -5.97 8.27 -8.85
C PHE A 55 -7.32 7.55 -8.91
N ILE A 56 -7.88 7.32 -10.10
CA ILE A 56 -9.18 6.67 -10.27
C ILE A 56 -9.00 5.34 -11.01
N HIS A 57 -9.18 4.24 -10.28
CA HIS A 57 -9.04 2.89 -10.85
C HIS A 57 -9.99 2.66 -12.03
N GLU A 58 -11.22 3.19 -11.96
CA GLU A 58 -12.21 3.05 -13.03
C GLU A 58 -11.77 3.69 -14.36
N ALA A 59 -11.07 4.82 -14.31
CA ALA A 59 -10.52 5.46 -15.52
C ALA A 59 -9.52 4.54 -16.21
N ARG A 60 -8.60 3.94 -15.43
CA ARG A 60 -7.55 3.07 -15.96
C ARG A 60 -8.06 1.71 -16.44
N GLU A 61 -9.10 1.20 -15.81
CA GLU A 61 -9.76 -0.05 -16.19
C GLU A 61 -10.58 0.10 -17.48
N LYS A 62 -11.32 1.21 -17.64
CA LYS A 62 -12.19 1.43 -18.82
C LYS A 62 -11.50 2.10 -20.01
N CYS A 63 -10.36 2.76 -19.78
CA CYS A 63 -9.64 3.57 -20.77
C CYS A 63 -8.12 3.36 -20.67
N THR A 64 -7.69 2.10 -20.74
CA THR A 64 -6.31 1.67 -20.46
C THR A 64 -5.30 2.36 -21.36
N CYS A 65 -5.51 2.35 -22.68
CA CYS A 65 -4.57 2.93 -23.64
C CYS A 65 -4.45 4.45 -23.48
N THR A 66 -5.57 5.12 -23.27
CA THR A 66 -5.62 6.58 -23.12
C THR A 66 -4.91 6.99 -21.83
N CYS A 67 -5.13 6.25 -20.75
CA CYS A 67 -4.46 6.49 -19.48
C CYS A 67 -2.96 6.22 -19.54
N ASP A 68 -2.53 5.15 -20.20
CA ASP A 68 -1.11 4.85 -20.37
C ASP A 68 -0.41 5.96 -21.19
N SER A 69 -1.07 6.47 -22.24
CA SER A 69 -0.55 7.60 -23.02
C SER A 69 -0.46 8.90 -22.22
N LEU A 70 -1.47 9.21 -21.39
CA LEU A 70 -1.49 10.42 -20.55
C LEU A 70 -0.48 10.35 -19.39
N ILE A 71 -0.16 9.15 -18.93
CA ILE A 71 0.87 8.91 -17.91
C ILE A 71 2.28 8.97 -18.53
N ALA A 72 2.44 8.57 -19.80
CA ALA A 72 3.71 8.60 -20.50
C ALA A 72 4.11 10.00 -21.04
N SER A 73 3.14 10.89 -21.31
CA SER A 73 3.37 12.14 -22.04
C SER A 73 4.20 13.23 -21.33
N ASN A 74 4.61 13.03 -20.07
CA ASN A 74 5.39 14.04 -19.31
C ASN A 74 6.77 13.56 -18.84
N VAL A 75 7.37 12.60 -19.55
CA VAL A 75 8.80 12.28 -19.37
C VAL A 75 9.62 13.22 -20.25
N GLN A 76 9.82 14.45 -19.80
CA GLN A 76 10.94 15.28 -20.24
C GLN A 76 11.73 15.79 -19.03
N THR A 77 12.90 15.18 -18.88
CA THR A 77 14.16 15.75 -18.37
C THR A 77 14.26 16.13 -16.90
N GLU A 78 14.72 15.16 -16.09
CA GLU A 78 15.94 15.32 -15.29
C GLU A 78 16.52 13.92 -15.04
N ALA A 79 17.47 13.54 -15.88
CA ALA A 79 18.23 12.31 -15.75
C ALA A 79 19.40 12.56 -14.79
N ILE A 80 19.22 12.18 -13.53
CA ILE A 80 20.32 11.62 -12.74
C ILE A 80 20.12 10.11 -12.84
N ALA A 81 21.11 9.43 -13.42
CA ALA A 81 21.07 7.99 -13.62
C ALA A 81 21.04 7.27 -12.26
N GLU A 82 19.84 6.98 -11.76
CA GLU A 82 19.65 5.86 -10.85
C GLU A 82 19.59 4.58 -11.68
N PRO A 83 20.37 3.54 -11.34
CA PRO A 83 20.38 2.30 -12.09
C PRO A 83 18.97 1.72 -12.12
N ALA A 84 18.54 1.29 -13.31
CA ALA A 84 17.25 0.67 -13.55
C ALA A 84 17.03 -0.49 -12.57
N VAL A 85 16.28 -0.22 -11.51
CA VAL A 85 15.67 -1.27 -10.70
C VAL A 85 14.55 -1.84 -11.55
N GLU A 86 14.73 -3.06 -12.03
CA GLU A 86 13.67 -3.85 -12.65
C GLU A 86 12.43 -3.78 -11.75
N MET A 87 11.38 -3.13 -12.25
CA MET A 87 10.08 -3.13 -11.62
C MET A 87 9.54 -4.55 -11.70
N VAL A 88 9.76 -5.35 -10.65
CA VAL A 88 9.17 -6.68 -10.56
C VAL A 88 7.66 -6.49 -10.39
N GLU A 89 6.92 -6.89 -11.42
CA GLU A 89 5.46 -6.72 -11.59
C GLU A 89 4.60 -7.22 -10.41
N ASN A 90 5.18 -7.94 -9.44
CA ASN A 90 4.48 -8.47 -8.26
C ASN A 90 4.68 -7.67 -6.95
N GLY A 91 5.57 -6.68 -6.92
CA GLY A 91 5.94 -5.97 -5.68
C GLY A 91 5.31 -4.59 -5.47
N GLY A 92 4.80 -3.96 -6.53
CA GLY A 92 4.37 -2.54 -6.51
C GLY A 92 3.17 -2.25 -5.60
N HIS A 93 2.33 -3.25 -5.34
CA HIS A 93 1.15 -3.14 -4.45
C HIS A 93 1.34 -3.83 -3.10
N ALA A 94 2.51 -4.42 -2.86
CA ALA A 94 2.79 -5.15 -1.63
C ALA A 94 2.95 -4.19 -0.46
N ARG A 95 2.54 -4.64 0.72
CA ARG A 95 2.56 -3.88 1.98
C ARG A 95 3.20 -4.74 3.04
N CYS A 96 4.50 -4.92 2.93
CA CYS A 96 5.22 -5.99 3.59
C CYS A 96 6.53 -5.50 4.21
N PHE A 97 6.97 -6.27 5.20
CA PHE A 97 8.32 -6.27 5.75
C PHE A 97 9.22 -7.23 4.98
N HIS A 98 10.53 -7.09 5.16
CA HIS A 98 11.51 -8.01 4.61
C HIS A 98 11.67 -9.24 5.52
N GLY A 99 11.96 -10.41 4.93
CA GLY A 99 12.07 -11.66 5.69
C GLY A 99 13.21 -11.71 6.70
N ASP A 100 14.29 -10.97 6.46
CA ASP A 100 15.45 -10.89 7.38
C ASP A 100 15.33 -9.81 8.44
N ASP A 101 14.26 -9.00 8.42
CA ASP A 101 14.00 -8.05 9.48
C ASP A 101 13.70 -8.78 10.79
N TRP A 102 14.07 -8.17 11.90
CA TRP A 102 13.97 -8.76 13.22
C TRP A 102 12.71 -8.31 13.94
N VAL A 103 12.07 -9.23 14.62
CA VAL A 103 10.99 -8.98 15.57
C VAL A 103 11.44 -9.40 16.96
N LEU A 104 10.90 -8.74 17.98
CA LEU A 104 11.02 -9.18 19.36
C LEU A 104 9.84 -10.09 19.69
N THR A 105 10.12 -11.28 20.21
CA THR A 105 9.10 -12.21 20.70
C THR A 105 9.30 -12.51 22.19
N THR A 106 8.32 -13.16 22.80
CA THR A 106 8.45 -13.68 24.18
C THR A 106 9.59 -14.69 24.35
N ASN A 107 10.08 -15.28 23.25
CA ASN A 107 11.23 -16.19 23.24
C ASN A 107 12.53 -15.51 22.77
N GLY A 108 12.55 -14.17 22.71
CA GLY A 108 13.69 -13.38 22.26
C GLY A 108 13.56 -12.92 20.80
N ARG A 109 14.67 -12.35 20.29
CA ARG A 109 14.74 -11.76 18.96
C ARG A 109 14.78 -12.85 17.88
N MET A 110 13.99 -12.71 16.82
CA MET A 110 14.00 -13.64 15.68
C MET A 110 13.71 -12.93 14.36
N GLN A 111 14.12 -13.54 13.24
CA GLN A 111 13.81 -13.01 11.92
C GLN A 111 12.33 -13.22 11.57
N MET A 112 11.73 -12.26 10.87
CA MET A 112 10.33 -12.22 10.44
C MET A 112 9.95 -13.53 9.73
N LYS A 113 10.78 -14.02 8.81
CA LYS A 113 10.52 -15.26 8.06
C LYS A 113 10.39 -16.52 8.93
N HIS A 114 11.02 -16.53 10.11
CA HIS A 114 10.97 -17.67 11.04
C HIS A 114 9.70 -17.68 11.90
N LEU A 115 8.98 -16.55 12.01
CA LEU A 115 7.71 -16.50 12.75
C LEU A 115 6.65 -17.46 12.16
N LEU A 116 6.70 -17.72 10.85
CA LEU A 116 5.80 -18.67 10.19
C LEU A 116 5.81 -20.08 10.80
N GLN A 117 6.92 -20.46 11.46
CA GLN A 117 7.09 -21.77 12.09
C GLN A 117 6.58 -21.79 13.55
N LYS A 118 6.12 -20.66 14.08
CA LYS A 118 5.75 -20.47 15.48
C LYS A 118 4.28 -20.04 15.56
N LYS A 119 3.36 -21.02 15.57
CA LYS A 119 1.90 -20.78 15.56
C LYS A 119 1.41 -19.90 16.72
N ASP A 120 2.05 -19.99 17.87
CA ASP A 120 1.69 -19.24 19.09
C ASP A 120 2.64 -18.07 19.36
N ALA A 121 3.35 -17.58 18.33
CA ALA A 121 4.28 -16.47 18.49
C ALA A 121 3.54 -15.20 18.90
N GLN A 122 4.06 -14.55 19.93
CA GLN A 122 3.69 -13.20 20.32
C GLN A 122 4.85 -12.28 19.99
N VAL A 123 4.55 -11.19 19.30
CA VAL A 123 5.53 -10.18 18.87
C VAL A 123 5.30 -8.89 19.64
N LEU A 124 6.33 -8.09 19.81
CA LEU A 124 6.22 -6.80 20.47
C LEU A 124 5.40 -5.82 19.60
N THR A 125 4.43 -5.16 20.21
CA THR A 125 3.50 -4.23 19.55
C THR A 125 3.19 -3.04 20.45
N ARG A 126 2.47 -2.04 19.92
CA ARG A 126 1.96 -0.90 20.68
C ARG A 126 0.49 -1.11 21.05
N THR A 127 0.18 -0.93 22.32
CA THR A 127 -1.19 -0.90 22.87
C THR A 127 -1.92 0.41 22.53
N GLU A 128 -3.23 0.47 22.76
CA GLU A 128 -4.03 1.70 22.55
C GLU A 128 -3.56 2.86 23.45
N ASN A 129 -2.97 2.54 24.60
CA ASN A 129 -2.42 3.53 25.54
C ASN A 129 -0.97 3.95 25.23
N GLY A 130 -0.41 3.47 24.10
CA GLY A 130 0.94 3.81 23.67
C GLY A 130 2.07 2.99 24.30
N HIS A 131 1.78 2.09 25.24
CA HIS A 131 2.78 1.20 25.84
C HIS A 131 3.11 0.01 24.95
N LEU A 132 4.32 -0.54 25.09
CA LEU A 132 4.74 -1.76 24.42
C LEU A 132 4.23 -3.01 25.14
N GLU A 133 3.68 -3.94 24.39
CA GLU A 133 3.19 -5.22 24.88
C GLU A 133 3.33 -6.32 23.82
N TYR A 134 3.54 -7.55 24.26
CA TYR A 134 3.53 -8.71 23.38
C TYR A 134 2.10 -9.05 22.97
N SER A 135 1.84 -9.06 21.66
CA SER A 135 0.56 -9.44 21.07
C SER A 135 0.74 -10.66 20.18
N PRO A 136 -0.19 -11.63 20.20
CA PRO A 136 -0.11 -12.77 19.30
C PRO A 136 -0.25 -12.37 17.82
N VAL A 137 0.47 -13.12 16.97
CA VAL A 137 0.36 -13.04 15.50
C VAL A 137 -0.82 -13.92 15.08
N MET A 138 -1.86 -13.30 14.53
CA MET A 138 -3.13 -13.95 14.21
C MET A 138 -3.10 -14.65 12.86
N THR A 139 -2.58 -13.97 11.85
CA THR A 139 -2.54 -14.47 10.47
C THR A 139 -1.51 -13.71 9.63
N TRP A 140 -1.37 -14.07 8.37
CA TRP A 140 -0.46 -13.47 7.41
C TRP A 140 -1.21 -13.11 6.13
N ILE A 141 -1.15 -11.84 5.71
CA ILE A 141 -1.67 -11.43 4.39
C ILE A 141 -0.74 -11.93 3.29
N HIS A 142 0.57 -11.80 3.51
CA HIS A 142 1.61 -12.25 2.59
C HIS A 142 2.72 -12.97 3.34
N ALA A 143 3.24 -14.04 2.74
CA ALA A 143 4.36 -14.84 3.22
C ALA A 143 5.07 -15.53 2.04
N GLN A 144 5.69 -14.73 1.17
CA GLN A 144 6.26 -15.21 -0.09
C GLN A 144 7.78 -15.09 -0.05
N LYS A 145 8.47 -16.22 0.00
CA LYS A 145 9.94 -16.29 0.19
C LYS A 145 10.74 -15.78 -1.00
N GLU A 146 10.29 -16.10 -2.21
CA GLU A 146 11.06 -15.88 -3.45
C GLU A 146 10.65 -14.60 -4.19
N THR A 147 9.65 -13.86 -3.68
CA THR A 147 9.16 -12.66 -4.35
C THR A 147 10.14 -11.52 -4.16
N LYS A 148 10.72 -11.06 -5.27
CA LYS A 148 11.50 -9.82 -5.32
C LYS A 148 10.56 -8.62 -5.26
N ALA A 149 10.87 -7.66 -4.41
CA ALA A 149 10.13 -6.42 -4.29
C ALA A 149 11.07 -5.25 -4.01
N GLN A 150 10.61 -4.05 -4.37
CA GLN A 150 11.24 -2.82 -3.94
C GLN A 150 10.90 -2.55 -2.47
N PHE A 151 11.87 -2.04 -1.73
CA PHE A 151 11.76 -1.59 -0.36
C PHE A 151 12.29 -0.17 -0.23
N ILE A 152 11.64 0.62 0.61
CA ILE A 152 12.11 1.87 1.17
C ILE A 152 12.88 1.52 2.44
N ASN A 153 14.18 1.77 2.45
CA ASN A 153 15.02 1.65 3.62
C ASN A 153 15.08 2.99 4.34
N LEU A 154 14.55 3.04 5.57
CA LEU A 154 14.58 4.20 6.45
C LEU A 154 15.68 4.01 7.49
N GLU A 155 16.42 5.08 7.77
CA GLU A 155 17.43 5.12 8.83
C GLU A 155 17.21 6.36 9.69
N THR A 156 17.32 6.16 11.00
CA THR A 156 17.07 7.21 12.02
C THR A 156 18.38 7.71 12.64
N GLU A 157 18.36 8.89 13.25
CA GLU A 157 19.52 9.48 13.95
C GLU A 157 19.98 8.62 15.14
N SER A 158 19.06 7.85 15.73
CA SER A 158 19.37 6.85 16.76
C SER A 158 20.00 5.55 16.23
N GLY A 159 20.20 5.41 14.91
CA GLY A 159 20.82 4.23 14.30
C GLY A 159 19.86 3.08 13.94
N HIS A 160 18.57 3.20 14.25
CA HIS A 160 17.56 2.22 13.84
C HIS A 160 17.31 2.24 12.33
N ARG A 161 17.11 1.05 11.76
CA ARG A 161 16.92 0.84 10.31
C ARG A 161 15.77 -0.10 10.03
N LEU A 162 14.85 0.30 9.16
CA LEU A 162 13.71 -0.53 8.75
C LEU A 162 13.51 -0.48 7.24
N SER A 163 13.27 -1.64 6.63
CA SER A 163 12.93 -1.78 5.22
C SER A 163 11.46 -2.15 5.06
N LEU A 164 10.72 -1.32 4.34
CA LEU A 164 9.29 -1.49 4.10
C LEU A 164 9.00 -1.43 2.61
N THR A 165 8.05 -2.20 2.09
CA THR A 165 7.59 -1.93 0.72
C THR A 165 6.96 -0.53 0.63
N PRO A 166 6.96 0.12 -0.55
CA PRO A 166 6.56 1.53 -0.70
C PRO A 166 5.22 1.92 -0.08
N LEU A 167 4.22 1.02 -0.14
CA LEU A 167 2.86 1.24 0.34
C LEU A 167 2.60 0.78 1.79
N HIS A 168 3.59 0.21 2.47
CA HIS A 168 3.42 -0.22 3.85
C HIS A 168 3.30 0.99 4.78
N MET A 169 2.41 0.90 5.78
CA MET A 169 2.08 2.02 6.65
C MET A 169 3.01 2.11 7.87
N ILE A 170 3.45 3.33 8.19
CA ILE A 170 4.29 3.65 9.33
C ILE A 170 3.81 4.95 9.98
N TYR A 171 4.06 5.07 11.29
CA TYR A 171 3.72 6.24 12.09
C TYR A 171 4.84 7.28 11.98
N GLN A 172 4.54 8.42 11.37
CA GLN A 172 5.43 9.59 11.34
C GLN A 172 4.88 10.68 12.27
N THR A 173 5.74 11.55 12.77
CA THR A 173 5.38 12.76 13.50
C THR A 173 6.20 13.96 13.03
N ASP A 174 5.79 15.16 13.43
CA ASP A 174 6.61 16.37 13.31
C ASP A 174 7.66 16.51 14.43
N CYS A 175 8.01 15.40 15.10
CA CYS A 175 8.83 15.36 16.32
C CYS A 175 8.19 16.14 17.50
N ASP A 176 6.86 16.15 17.55
CA ASP A 176 6.04 16.85 18.53
C ASP A 176 5.03 15.93 19.23
N GLY A 177 5.16 14.61 19.03
CA GLY A 177 4.24 13.59 19.54
C GLY A 177 2.93 13.43 18.76
N LYS A 178 2.63 14.29 17.77
CA LYS A 178 1.41 14.16 16.96
C LYS A 178 1.66 13.24 15.79
N GLU A 179 1.07 12.06 15.86
CA GLU A 179 1.27 11.04 14.84
C GLU A 179 0.32 11.15 13.64
N MET A 180 0.87 10.78 12.49
CA MET A 180 0.17 10.58 11.23
C MET A 180 0.59 9.23 10.64
N VAL A 181 -0.38 8.50 10.11
CA VAL A 181 -0.14 7.22 9.43
C VAL A 181 0.14 7.50 7.97
N LEU A 182 1.34 7.13 7.50
CA LEU A 182 1.79 7.36 6.13
C LEU A 182 2.34 6.10 5.51
N MET A 183 2.26 6.02 4.18
CA MET A 183 3.01 5.02 3.42
C MET A 183 4.52 5.29 3.54
N ALA A 184 5.34 4.26 3.57
CA ALA A 184 6.80 4.35 3.65
C ALA A 184 7.40 5.28 2.57
N GLU A 185 6.86 5.24 1.34
CA GLU A 185 7.30 6.13 0.26
C GLU A 185 6.94 7.61 0.49
N LYS A 186 6.03 7.93 1.41
CA LYS A 186 5.68 9.31 1.80
C LYS A 186 6.39 9.81 3.05
N VAL A 187 7.13 8.95 3.76
CA VAL A 187 7.96 9.38 4.89
C VAL A 187 9.01 10.40 4.43
N SER A 188 9.15 11.48 5.18
CA SER A 188 10.04 12.60 4.87
C SER A 188 11.29 12.57 5.75
N ILE A 189 12.45 12.79 5.12
CA ILE A 189 13.70 13.02 5.86
C ILE A 189 13.53 14.29 6.70
N GLY A 190 14.07 14.28 7.92
CA GLY A 190 13.95 15.38 8.88
C GLY A 190 12.71 15.31 9.78
N LYS A 191 11.77 14.40 9.51
CA LYS A 191 10.63 14.07 10.39
C LYS A 191 10.95 12.89 11.28
N CYS A 192 10.13 12.66 12.31
CA CYS A 192 10.36 11.58 13.26
C CYS A 192 9.47 10.37 13.00
N ILE A 193 9.98 9.20 13.36
CA ILE A 193 9.22 7.96 13.48
C ILE A 193 9.43 7.39 14.88
N PHE A 194 8.55 6.48 15.32
CA PHE A 194 8.69 5.86 16.63
C PHE A 194 9.66 4.68 16.61
N VAL A 195 10.61 4.70 17.54
CA VAL A 195 11.57 3.63 17.78
C VAL A 195 11.48 3.17 19.23
N LYS A 196 11.81 1.90 19.49
CA LYS A 196 11.93 1.36 20.83
C LYS A 196 13.31 1.70 21.38
N ALA A 197 13.36 2.43 22.48
CA ALA A 197 14.57 2.68 23.24
C ALA A 197 14.99 1.48 24.12
N ASP A 198 16.19 1.54 24.68
CA ASP A 198 16.74 0.49 25.55
C ASP A 198 15.93 0.28 26.83
N ASN A 199 15.21 1.30 27.29
CA ASN A 199 14.32 1.25 28.45
C ASN A 199 12.91 0.74 28.13
N ASP A 200 12.73 0.10 26.98
CA ASP A 200 11.46 -0.44 26.47
C ASP A 200 10.35 0.61 26.27
N GLN A 201 10.71 1.88 26.14
CA GLN A 201 9.76 2.94 25.78
C GLN A 201 9.80 3.25 24.28
N LEU A 202 8.66 3.64 23.73
CA LEU A 202 8.60 4.23 22.40
C LEU A 202 8.99 5.70 22.47
N VAL A 203 9.97 6.08 21.66
CA VAL A 203 10.46 7.45 21.54
C VAL A 203 10.49 7.86 20.08
N GLU A 204 10.40 9.16 19.82
CA GLU A 204 10.55 9.72 18.48
C GLU A 204 12.02 9.78 18.09
N SER A 205 12.33 9.41 16.85
CA SER A 205 13.67 9.52 16.30
C SER A 205 13.64 10.01 14.87
N LYS A 206 14.47 11.01 14.56
CA LYS A 206 14.47 11.67 13.25
C LYS A 206 14.98 10.74 12.16
N VAL A 207 14.25 10.68 11.05
CA VAL A 207 14.69 10.01 9.82
C VAL A 207 15.78 10.86 9.17
N ILE A 208 16.98 10.30 9.06
CA ILE A 208 18.15 10.97 8.47
C ILE A 208 18.45 10.49 7.06
N SER A 209 17.96 9.30 6.69
CA SER A 209 18.19 8.72 5.38
C SER A 209 17.00 7.89 4.93
N LYS A 210 16.75 7.95 3.62
CA LYS A 210 15.71 7.20 2.93
C LYS A 210 16.25 6.78 1.56
N SER A 211 16.28 5.50 1.30
CA SER A 211 16.77 4.95 0.03
C SER A 211 15.87 3.82 -0.50
N LYS A 212 16.00 3.51 -1.79
CA LYS A 212 15.30 2.40 -2.45
C LYS A 212 16.25 1.22 -2.61
N VAL A 213 15.78 0.02 -2.29
CA VAL A 213 16.55 -1.22 -2.43
C VAL A 213 15.64 -2.34 -2.90
N VAL A 214 16.13 -3.24 -3.75
CA VAL A 214 15.41 -4.47 -4.10
C VAL A 214 15.85 -5.57 -3.17
N LYS A 215 14.89 -6.26 -2.56
CA LYS A 215 15.14 -7.43 -1.72
C LYS A 215 14.20 -8.57 -2.09
N THR A 216 14.55 -9.78 -1.67
CA THR A 216 13.77 -10.99 -1.93
C THR A 216 13.12 -11.46 -0.64
N GLY A 217 11.82 -11.68 -0.67
CA GLY A 217 11.05 -12.18 0.46
C GLY A 217 10.18 -11.10 1.09
N ILE A 218 8.86 -11.25 0.95
CA ILE A 218 7.85 -10.31 1.48
C ILE A 218 6.96 -10.99 2.52
N TYR A 219 6.75 -10.31 3.65
CA TYR A 219 6.02 -10.83 4.79
C TYR A 219 5.12 -9.76 5.39
N SER A 220 3.85 -10.08 5.65
CA SER A 220 2.87 -9.14 6.21
C SER A 220 2.05 -9.85 7.30
N PRO A 221 2.56 -9.91 8.54
CA PRO A 221 1.82 -10.46 9.68
C PRO A 221 0.72 -9.50 10.13
N ILE A 222 -0.35 -10.08 10.68
CA ILE A 222 -1.42 -9.35 11.38
C ILE A 222 -1.37 -9.72 12.85
N THR A 223 -1.22 -8.71 13.71
CA THR A 223 -1.28 -8.84 15.17
C THR A 223 -2.66 -8.45 15.69
N THR A 224 -2.99 -8.87 16.91
CA THR A 224 -4.25 -8.46 17.57
C THR A 224 -4.33 -6.95 17.81
N SER A 225 -3.21 -6.30 18.16
CA SER A 225 -3.17 -4.85 18.39
C SER A 225 -3.22 -4.03 17.11
N GLY A 226 -2.77 -4.60 15.98
CA GLY A 226 -2.74 -3.95 14.69
C GLY A 226 -1.45 -3.19 14.38
N SER A 227 -0.48 -3.24 15.28
CA SER A 227 0.88 -2.70 15.10
C SER A 227 1.92 -3.78 15.36
N ILE A 228 3.16 -3.50 14.98
CA ILE A 228 4.30 -4.40 15.21
C ILE A 228 5.59 -3.60 15.30
N VAL A 229 6.50 -4.03 16.18
CA VAL A 229 7.86 -3.49 16.28
C VAL A 229 8.82 -4.38 15.48
N VAL A 230 9.44 -3.82 14.46
CA VAL A 230 10.34 -4.50 13.52
C VAL A 230 11.65 -3.73 13.43
N ASN A 231 12.79 -4.40 13.64
CA ASN A 231 14.11 -3.78 13.83
C ASN A 231 14.05 -2.61 14.83
N ASP A 232 13.29 -2.79 15.90
CA ASP A 232 13.09 -1.78 16.95
C ASP A 232 12.41 -0.49 16.46
N VAL A 233 11.76 -0.52 15.29
CA VAL A 233 10.93 0.56 14.73
C VAL A 233 9.47 0.14 14.73
N LEU A 234 8.58 1.03 15.16
CA LEU A 234 7.13 0.76 15.17
C LEU A 234 6.53 0.97 13.78
N ALA A 235 5.75 -0.01 13.31
CA ALA A 235 5.01 0.05 12.07
C ALA A 235 3.58 -0.49 12.25
N SER A 236 2.69 -0.16 11.30
CA SER A 236 1.32 -0.69 11.29
C SER A 236 1.31 -2.06 10.63
N CYS A 237 0.45 -2.97 11.11
CA CYS A 237 0.17 -4.22 10.39
C CYS A 237 -0.84 -4.02 9.24
N PHE A 238 -1.44 -2.82 9.15
CA PHE A 238 -2.50 -2.52 8.20
C PHE A 238 -2.01 -1.86 6.93
N SER A 239 -2.87 -1.94 5.92
CA SER A 239 -2.49 -1.84 4.53
C SER A 239 -3.15 -0.64 3.83
N THR A 240 -4.19 -0.04 4.41
CA THR A 240 -4.82 1.16 3.84
C THR A 240 -4.99 2.26 4.88
N SER A 241 -4.97 3.51 4.42
CA SER A 241 -5.16 4.71 5.26
C SER A 241 -6.64 5.01 5.49
N ALA A 242 -7.56 4.25 4.86
CA ALA A 242 -8.98 4.35 5.13
C ALA A 242 -9.23 3.76 6.53
N ASN A 243 -9.18 4.66 7.53
CA ASN A 243 -9.30 4.44 8.97
C ASN A 243 -8.73 3.11 9.45
N GLU A 244 -7.49 3.14 9.93
CA GLU A 244 -6.91 2.06 10.73
C GLU A 244 -7.90 1.58 11.81
N ASP A 245 -8.67 2.49 12.40
CA ASP A 245 -9.75 2.14 13.35
C ASP A 245 -10.85 1.26 12.77
N ILE A 246 -11.26 1.48 11.51
CA ILE A 246 -12.24 0.64 10.83
C ILE A 246 -11.63 -0.73 10.54
N GLN A 247 -10.38 -0.79 10.09
CA GLN A 247 -9.69 -2.06 9.86
C GLN A 247 -9.49 -2.83 11.17
N ARG A 248 -9.10 -2.14 12.24
CA ARG A 248 -9.00 -2.69 13.60
C ARG A 248 -10.35 -3.20 14.09
N LEU A 249 -11.42 -2.43 13.89
CA LEU A 249 -12.76 -2.81 14.31
C LEU A 249 -13.28 -4.02 13.52
N LEU A 250 -13.13 -4.02 12.19
CA LEU A 250 -13.50 -5.13 11.33
C LEU A 250 -12.70 -6.38 11.67
N PHE A 251 -11.40 -6.25 11.92
CA PHE A 251 -10.56 -7.36 12.33
C PHE A 251 -10.96 -7.89 13.71
N LYS A 252 -11.12 -7.03 14.72
CA LYS A 252 -11.62 -7.40 16.05
C LYS A 252 -12.96 -8.13 15.96
N TYR A 253 -13.87 -7.63 15.13
CA TYR A 253 -15.17 -8.26 14.89
C TYR A 253 -15.03 -9.63 14.21
N ALA A 254 -14.24 -9.74 13.14
CA ALA A 254 -14.00 -11.01 12.45
C ALA A 254 -13.33 -12.05 13.36
N SER A 255 -12.34 -11.65 14.16
CA SER A 255 -11.68 -12.51 15.14
C SER A 255 -12.64 -12.93 16.26
N PHE A 256 -13.48 -12.04 16.75
CA PHE A 256 -14.51 -12.36 17.73
C PHE A 256 -15.51 -13.38 17.18
N VAL A 257 -16.02 -13.15 15.96
CA VAL A 257 -16.92 -14.08 15.27
C VAL A 257 -16.25 -15.44 15.08
N TYR A 258 -15.00 -15.47 14.59
CA TYR A 258 -14.24 -16.72 14.44
C TYR A 258 -14.10 -17.46 15.77
N SER A 259 -13.82 -16.74 16.87
CA SER A 259 -13.72 -17.33 18.21
C SER A 259 -15.02 -17.94 18.74
N LEU A 260 -16.18 -17.44 18.29
CA LEU A 260 -17.49 -18.01 18.61
C LEU A 260 -17.82 -19.26 17.77
N PHE A 261 -17.23 -19.39 16.59
CA PHE A 261 -17.45 -20.53 15.68
C PHE A 261 -16.41 -21.65 15.84
N THR A 262 -15.22 -21.37 16.37
CA THR A 262 -14.26 -22.41 16.78
C THR A 262 -14.49 -22.83 18.24
N CYS A 263 -15.30 -23.88 18.43
CA CYS A 263 -15.37 -24.64 19.69
C CYS A 263 -13.99 -25.27 20.02
N PRO A 264 -13.68 -25.61 21.29
CA PRO A 264 -12.35 -26.05 21.69
C PRO A 264 -11.92 -27.31 20.92
N ALA A 265 -10.60 -27.41 20.70
CA ALA A 265 -9.90 -28.34 19.81
C ALA A 265 -10.05 -29.86 20.10
N SER A 266 -11.09 -30.30 20.81
CA SER A 266 -11.37 -31.70 21.10
C SER A 266 -12.32 -32.39 20.11
N LEU A 267 -12.78 -31.71 19.04
CA LEU A 267 -13.81 -32.26 18.14
C LEU A 267 -13.55 -32.04 16.63
N ILE A 268 -12.29 -32.04 16.18
CA ILE A 268 -12.02 -32.06 14.73
C ILE A 268 -11.04 -33.19 14.42
N SER A 269 -11.55 -34.41 14.35
CA SER A 269 -11.00 -35.40 13.43
C SER A 269 -11.57 -35.12 12.04
N ASP A 270 -10.64 -34.93 11.11
CA ASP A 270 -10.78 -35.00 9.66
C ASP A 270 -11.63 -33.96 8.92
N SER A 271 -11.03 -33.54 7.81
CA SER A 271 -11.62 -32.95 6.60
C SER A 271 -11.67 -31.42 6.57
N PHE A 272 -10.58 -30.77 6.16
CA PHE A 272 -10.69 -29.61 5.26
C PHE A 272 -9.52 -29.57 4.28
N SER A 273 -9.73 -30.22 3.14
CA SER A 273 -9.13 -29.85 1.86
C SER A 273 -10.17 -29.06 1.05
N HIS A 274 -9.69 -28.06 0.33
CA HIS A 274 -10.31 -27.31 -0.78
C HIS A 274 -11.12 -26.02 -0.52
N GLN A 275 -10.57 -24.94 -1.12
CA GLN A 275 -11.16 -23.82 -1.87
C GLN A 275 -11.98 -22.70 -1.19
N GLN A 276 -11.30 -21.56 -1.03
CA GLN A 276 -11.50 -20.24 -1.69
C GLN A 276 -12.91 -19.61 -1.89
N GLN A 277 -12.98 -18.36 -1.39
CA GLN A 277 -13.86 -17.21 -1.69
C GLN A 277 -15.29 -17.23 -1.11
N ASP A 278 -15.59 -16.25 -0.22
CA ASP A 278 -16.78 -15.39 -0.39
C ASP A 278 -16.76 -14.17 0.55
N TYR A 279 -17.38 -13.10 0.06
CA TYR A 279 -17.57 -11.81 0.71
C TYR A 279 -18.40 -11.98 2.00
N VAL A 280 -17.99 -11.32 3.10
CA VAL A 280 -18.72 -11.34 4.36
C VAL A 280 -19.74 -10.20 4.37
N GLU A 281 -21.02 -10.52 4.16
CA GLU A 281 -22.09 -9.55 4.41
C GLU A 281 -22.20 -9.25 5.91
N ILE A 282 -22.11 -7.96 6.27
CA ILE A 282 -22.29 -7.52 7.67
C ILE A 282 -23.78 -7.60 8.01
N PRO A 283 -24.19 -8.36 9.04
CA PRO A 283 -25.58 -8.46 9.45
C PRO A 283 -26.16 -7.09 9.82
N LYS A 284 -27.37 -6.78 9.34
CA LYS A 284 -28.07 -5.48 9.55
C LYS A 284 -28.20 -5.07 11.02
N LEU A 285 -28.15 -6.03 11.95
CA LEU A 285 -28.19 -5.78 13.39
C LEU A 285 -26.96 -5.00 13.90
N LEU A 286 -25.78 -5.24 13.31
CA LEU A 286 -24.53 -4.54 13.66
C LEU A 286 -24.46 -3.12 13.14
N LEU A 287 -25.11 -2.83 12.01
CA LEU A 287 -25.20 -1.46 11.49
C LEU A 287 -25.94 -0.52 12.45
N GLY A 288 -26.96 -1.03 13.16
CA GLY A 288 -27.70 -0.28 14.16
C GLY A 288 -26.93 -0.10 15.47
N ALA A 289 -26.26 -1.15 15.95
CA ALA A 289 -25.54 -1.12 17.23
C ALA A 289 -24.28 -0.23 17.21
N LEU A 290 -23.65 -0.07 16.03
CA LEU A 290 -22.41 0.68 15.86
C LEU A 290 -22.61 2.13 15.38
N ASN A 291 -23.86 2.61 15.27
CA ASN A 291 -24.20 3.95 14.78
C ASN A 291 -23.54 4.30 13.43
N LEU A 292 -23.33 3.27 12.59
CA LEU A 292 -22.67 3.37 11.29
C LEU A 292 -23.59 3.96 10.21
N GLN A 293 -24.85 4.27 10.53
CA GLN A 293 -25.78 5.00 9.67
C GLN A 293 -25.24 6.34 9.19
N LYS A 294 -24.32 6.97 9.92
CA LYS A 294 -23.68 8.23 9.52
C LYS A 294 -22.65 8.08 8.39
N TYR A 295 -22.22 6.86 8.10
CA TYR A 295 -21.22 6.53 7.08
C TYR A 295 -21.79 5.78 5.87
N LEU A 296 -23.09 5.43 5.92
CA LEU A 296 -23.83 4.99 4.75
C LEU A 296 -24.32 6.22 3.99
N ILE A 297 -23.60 6.57 2.95
CA ILE A 297 -24.01 7.57 1.96
C ILE A 297 -25.21 6.99 1.19
N GLN A 298 -26.34 7.72 1.17
CA GLN A 298 -27.45 7.50 0.25
C GLN A 298 -27.03 7.77 -1.19
#